data_AF-G3ABK3-F1
#
_entry.id   AF-G3ABK3-F1
#
_cell.length_a   1.000
_cell.length_b   1.000
_cell.length_c   1.000
_cell.angle_alpha   90.00
_cell.angle_beta   90.00
_cell.angle_gamma   90.00
#
_symmetry.space_group_name_H-M   'P 1'
#
loop_
_entity.id
_entity.type
_entity.pdbx_description
1 polymer ?
#
loop_
_entity_poly.entity_id
_entity_poly.type
_entity_poly.pdbx_seq_one_letter_code
_entity_poly.pdbx_strand_id
1 'polypeptide(L)'
;METPEQRSARRAMSAWLTKQVNNVAVPDGIATQAIRGQVLEALSEIDVRITELNRSLQENYHVVPGRDLVKFYMKGGNAFECIRNPQGPAATQNGGGASDWDTQIIIDPWAPLPLQAILYGLVEELVTDTMIQAGVDIAEVAGDLARLTREHWQGTQQRVGDRVNLDGTNYSAYALTYDDPQSLRKVFDQQRLGLWTNDRRPVSAPDIDHPERIPGILLNDAIRPFILHRLGYTWHAELDPKPPVQPNAGDIRKPVLMELIDVTLPRRDTIEAVAVWEELDQRQVTITEQEVQVNLPDGDFVHVLLPLPDIMYHLREIATMLCEIADGSSHHPDKLEKRFARFKLICDGSNQQQQQQDILHALNAMAGVVDIGVNPPAHVGSVTHAIEEYGGALRQAILGDTDPAYSLARNLMDRIARGARGQGGGFTPDGHVSGSVLAQFGRTRTELGQWVTEAVARLPPTVAAGVRAAAYSDDLVLIRSLEQEKYLLPQQIGFSGVWGAVVIRVDTRSQLDTLGELFRSLLAGGPQHPDPTTSVRFRTYSVPRATGITHELTMVVFKQGKAVAYLSVTTASPGEAPFRFNESDPGVEFASLPEIALQRKVAAALIEDYLIRKVIARQYEALKTLLPVV
;
A
#
# COMPACT_ATOMS: atom_id res chain seq x y z
N MET A 1 -12.08 25.38 6.38
CA MET A 1 -10.91 24.50 6.20
C MET A 1 -9.97 24.72 7.38
N GLU A 2 -9.28 23.68 7.83
CA GLU A 2 -8.28 23.74 8.92
C GLU A 2 -6.96 24.31 8.36
N THR A 3 -6.32 25.26 9.06
CA THR A 3 -5.01 25.82 8.67
C THR A 3 -3.88 24.80 8.87
N PRO A 4 -2.70 24.98 8.25
CA PRO A 4 -1.54 24.12 8.50
C PRO A 4 -1.16 24.03 9.99
N GLU A 5 -1.23 25.14 10.72
CA GLU A 5 -0.90 25.22 12.15
C GLU A 5 -1.91 24.42 12.98
N GLN A 6 -3.21 24.59 12.71
CA GLN A 6 -4.27 23.82 13.37
C GLN A 6 -4.12 22.32 13.11
N ARG A 7 -3.78 21.95 11.87
CA ARG A 7 -3.54 20.55 11.48
C ARG A 7 -2.33 19.97 12.21
N SER A 8 -1.25 20.75 12.35
CA SER A 8 -0.06 20.37 13.10
C SER A 8 -0.39 20.15 14.57
N ALA A 9 -1.09 21.11 15.20
CA ALA A 9 -1.54 21.02 16.59
C ALA A 9 -2.41 19.77 16.82
N ARG A 10 -3.40 19.53 15.95
CA ARG A 10 -4.26 18.34 16.04
C ARG A 10 -3.46 17.05 15.94
N ARG A 11 -2.50 16.96 15.01
CA ARG A 11 -1.62 15.78 14.85
C ARG A 11 -0.75 15.56 16.10
N ALA A 12 -0.18 16.63 16.66
CA ALA A 12 0.62 16.55 17.89
C ALA A 12 -0.22 16.06 19.08
N MET A 13 -1.43 16.59 19.27
CA MET A 13 -2.34 16.15 20.33
C MET A 13 -2.80 14.69 20.14
N SER A 14 -3.11 14.29 18.90
CA SER A 14 -3.48 12.91 18.58
C SER A 14 -2.32 11.95 18.86
N ALA A 15 -1.09 12.30 18.46
CA ALA A 15 0.09 11.50 18.78
C ALA A 15 0.35 11.39 20.29
N TRP A 16 0.13 12.47 21.03
CA TRP A 16 0.24 12.47 22.49
C TRP A 16 -0.82 11.55 23.12
N LEU A 17 -2.09 11.69 22.76
CA LEU A 17 -3.19 10.87 23.25
C LEU A 17 -2.96 9.38 22.95
N THR A 18 -2.62 9.04 21.70
CA THR A 18 -2.26 7.67 21.31
C THR A 18 -1.13 7.16 22.18
N LYS A 19 -0.08 7.94 22.44
CA LYS A 19 1.00 7.52 23.35
C LYS A 19 0.52 7.30 24.78
N GLN A 20 -0.40 8.11 25.30
CA GLN A 20 -0.91 7.99 26.67
C GLN A 20 -1.62 6.66 26.92
N VAL A 21 -2.40 6.14 25.96
CA VAL A 21 -3.08 4.82 26.14
C VAL A 21 -2.16 3.63 25.88
N ASN A 22 -1.15 3.82 25.02
CA ASN A 22 -0.35 2.73 24.47
C ASN A 22 1.02 2.55 25.16
N ASN A 23 1.52 3.54 25.89
CA ASN A 23 2.85 3.49 26.49
C ASN A 23 2.87 2.69 27.80
N VAL A 24 3.00 1.38 27.68
CA VAL A 24 3.07 0.44 28.82
C VAL A 24 4.30 0.65 29.69
N ALA A 25 5.41 1.14 29.14
CA ALA A 25 6.66 1.29 29.89
C ALA A 25 6.66 2.45 30.90
N VAL A 26 5.73 3.40 30.75
CA VAL A 26 5.55 4.53 31.67
C VAL A 26 4.05 4.69 31.89
N PRO A 27 3.43 3.79 32.65
CA PRO A 27 2.00 3.87 32.94
C PRO A 27 1.81 5.00 33.94
N ASP A 28 1.47 6.20 33.47
CA ASP A 28 1.26 7.39 34.29
C ASP A 28 -0.05 7.26 35.14
N GLY A 29 -0.41 6.08 35.64
CA GLY A 29 -1.67 5.81 36.36
C GLY A 29 -2.85 5.44 35.47
N ILE A 30 -2.70 5.50 34.14
CA ILE A 30 -3.65 4.93 33.17
C ILE A 30 -3.47 3.40 33.15
N ALA A 31 -4.56 2.64 33.02
CA ALA A 31 -4.57 1.17 32.91
C ALA A 31 -4.01 0.65 31.57
N THR A 32 -2.89 1.20 31.10
CA THR A 32 -2.31 0.94 29.77
C THR A 32 -1.97 -0.52 29.56
N GLN A 33 -1.47 -1.22 30.59
CA GLN A 33 -1.14 -2.65 30.53
C GLN A 33 -2.38 -3.52 30.30
N ALA A 34 -3.46 -3.29 31.05
CA ALA A 34 -4.70 -4.06 30.91
C ALA A 34 -5.39 -3.78 29.57
N ILE A 35 -5.49 -2.50 29.17
CA ILE A 35 -6.01 -2.12 27.85
C ILE A 35 -5.17 -2.76 26.74
N ARG A 36 -3.84 -2.75 26.87
CA ARG A 36 -2.94 -3.39 25.90
C ARG A 36 -3.16 -4.90 25.82
N GLY A 37 -3.40 -5.57 26.94
CA GLY A 37 -3.75 -7.00 26.96
C GLY A 37 -4.99 -7.29 26.10
N GLN A 38 -6.06 -6.52 26.30
CA GLN A 38 -7.29 -6.64 25.51
C GLN A 38 -7.08 -6.35 24.01
N VAL A 39 -6.22 -5.37 23.69
CA VAL A 39 -5.81 -5.11 22.30
C VAL A 39 -5.10 -6.32 21.68
N LEU A 40 -4.17 -6.96 22.40
CA LEU A 40 -3.45 -8.13 21.89
C LEU A 40 -4.38 -9.32 21.67
N GLU A 41 -5.31 -9.57 22.60
CA GLU A 41 -6.31 -10.64 22.48
C GLU A 41 -7.22 -10.42 21.25
N ALA A 42 -7.69 -9.19 21.05
CA ALA A 42 -8.48 -8.83 19.86
C ALA A 42 -7.72 -9.04 18.55
N LEU A 43 -6.43 -8.72 18.51
CA LEU A 43 -5.58 -8.95 17.33
C LEU A 43 -5.38 -10.44 17.04
N SER A 44 -5.16 -11.25 18.09
CA SER A 44 -5.08 -12.70 17.98
C SER A 44 -6.41 -13.31 17.51
N GLU A 45 -7.54 -12.78 17.98
CA GLU A 45 -8.87 -13.24 17.58
C GLU A 45 -9.15 -12.95 16.09
N ILE A 46 -8.74 -11.78 15.58
CA ILE A 46 -8.84 -11.51 14.13
C ILE A 46 -8.08 -12.57 13.34
N ASP A 47 -6.86 -12.91 13.75
CA ASP A 47 -6.05 -13.91 13.05
C ASP A 47 -6.70 -15.31 13.06
N VAL A 48 -7.16 -15.76 14.22
CA VAL A 48 -7.87 -17.04 14.38
C VAL A 48 -9.11 -17.07 13.48
N ARG A 49 -9.96 -16.03 13.54
CA ARG A 49 -11.19 -15.96 12.73
C ARG A 49 -10.90 -15.90 11.23
N ILE A 50 -9.79 -15.27 10.80
CA ILE A 50 -9.38 -15.26 9.38
C ILE A 50 -8.90 -16.65 8.94
N THR A 51 -8.17 -17.36 9.79
CA THR A 51 -7.77 -18.76 9.54
C THR A 51 -9.00 -19.67 9.43
N GLU A 52 -9.99 -19.50 10.31
CA GLU A 52 -11.26 -20.21 10.23
C GLU A 52 -12.08 -19.84 9.01
N LEU A 53 -12.10 -18.55 8.63
CA LEU A 53 -12.73 -18.08 7.40
C LEU A 53 -12.12 -18.80 6.19
N ASN A 54 -10.80 -18.83 6.03
CA ASN A 54 -10.13 -19.56 4.95
C ASN A 54 -10.52 -21.04 4.91
N ARG A 55 -10.63 -21.70 6.07
CA ARG A 55 -11.11 -23.09 6.16
C ARG A 55 -12.57 -23.23 5.71
N SER A 56 -13.45 -22.37 6.23
CA SER A 56 -14.88 -22.37 5.89
C SER A 56 -15.14 -22.08 4.40
N LEU A 57 -14.28 -21.29 3.76
CA LEU A 57 -14.39 -20.99 2.33
C LEU A 57 -14.14 -22.22 1.47
N GLN A 58 -13.24 -23.11 1.90
CA GLN A 58 -13.01 -24.40 1.24
C GLN A 58 -14.24 -25.31 1.32
N GLU A 59 -14.94 -25.29 2.46
CA GLU A 59 -16.14 -26.09 2.70
C GLU A 59 -17.36 -25.54 1.93
N ASN A 60 -17.57 -24.23 1.99
CA ASN A 60 -18.81 -23.59 1.53
C ASN A 60 -18.78 -23.14 0.05
N TYR A 61 -17.60 -22.85 -0.50
CA TYR A 61 -17.46 -22.31 -1.86
C TYR A 61 -16.62 -23.19 -2.79
N HIS A 62 -16.35 -24.44 -2.39
CA HIS A 62 -15.57 -25.41 -3.15
C HIS A 62 -14.19 -24.87 -3.60
N VAL A 63 -13.59 -24.01 -2.77
CA VAL A 63 -12.24 -23.50 -2.99
C VAL A 63 -11.24 -24.65 -2.84
N VAL A 64 -10.19 -24.64 -3.68
CA VAL A 64 -9.14 -25.67 -3.65
C VAL A 64 -8.55 -25.78 -2.22
N PRO A 65 -8.45 -27.00 -1.65
CA PRO A 65 -7.88 -27.18 -0.32
C PRO A 65 -6.47 -26.60 -0.21
N GLY A 66 -6.19 -25.91 0.91
CA GLY A 66 -4.89 -25.30 1.19
C GLY A 66 -4.60 -24.00 0.43
N ARG A 67 -5.58 -23.46 -0.32
CA ARG A 67 -5.47 -22.11 -0.89
C ARG A 67 -6.09 -21.09 0.06
N ASP A 68 -5.26 -20.26 0.65
CA ASP A 68 -5.72 -19.10 1.41
C ASP A 68 -6.21 -18.01 0.45
N LEU A 69 -7.39 -17.45 0.74
CA LEU A 69 -7.99 -16.35 -0.02
C LEU A 69 -7.94 -15.03 0.73
N VAL A 70 -7.65 -15.08 2.03
CA VAL A 70 -7.49 -13.91 2.90
C VAL A 70 -6.21 -14.08 3.71
N LYS A 71 -5.37 -13.05 3.76
CA LYS A 71 -4.15 -13.01 4.59
C LYS A 71 -4.25 -11.86 5.57
N PHE A 72 -3.80 -12.07 6.81
CA PHE A 72 -3.77 -11.06 7.87
C PHE A 72 -2.37 -11.00 8.48
N TYR A 73 -1.90 -9.79 8.80
CA TYR A 73 -0.64 -9.58 9.50
C TYR A 73 -0.57 -8.19 10.13
N MET A 74 0.29 -8.04 11.15
CA MET A 74 0.59 -6.76 11.78
C MET A 74 1.61 -5.97 10.95
N LYS A 75 1.55 -4.64 10.99
CA LYS A 75 2.53 -3.76 10.33
C LYS A 75 2.93 -2.60 11.24
N GLY A 76 3.63 -1.61 10.69
CA GLY A 76 3.95 -0.38 11.39
C GLY A 76 5.05 -0.52 12.44
N GLY A 77 5.08 0.42 13.37
CA GLY A 77 6.18 0.56 14.33
C GLY A 77 6.28 -0.55 15.37
N ASN A 78 5.14 -1.01 15.90
CA ASN A 78 5.10 -2.06 16.91
C ASN A 78 5.60 -3.40 16.34
N ALA A 79 5.10 -3.79 15.16
CA ALA A 79 5.58 -4.99 14.46
C ALA A 79 7.10 -4.95 14.21
N PHE A 80 7.62 -3.80 13.77
CA PHE A 80 9.05 -3.62 13.52
C PHE A 80 9.91 -3.82 14.78
N GLU A 81 9.52 -3.24 15.92
CA GLU A 81 10.28 -3.40 17.16
C GLU A 81 10.27 -4.84 17.66
N CYS A 82 9.13 -5.54 17.52
CA CYS A 82 9.01 -6.95 17.88
C CYS A 82 9.89 -7.85 17.00
N ILE A 83 9.91 -7.63 15.69
CA ILE A 83 10.74 -8.44 14.76
C ILE A 83 12.22 -8.13 14.87
N ARG A 84 12.59 -6.86 15.03
CA ARG A 84 13.99 -6.44 15.14
C ARG A 84 14.63 -6.97 16.41
N ASN A 85 13.88 -7.01 17.52
CA ASN A 85 14.36 -7.53 18.79
C ASN A 85 13.30 -8.41 19.47
N PRO A 86 13.14 -9.68 19.03
CA PRO A 86 12.11 -10.59 19.53
C PRO A 86 12.22 -10.91 21.03
N GLN A 87 13.40 -10.72 21.61
CA GLN A 87 13.65 -10.92 23.04
C GLN A 87 13.64 -9.60 23.82
N GLY A 88 13.41 -8.48 23.13
CA GLY A 88 13.41 -7.15 23.72
C GLY A 88 12.11 -6.83 24.45
N PRO A 89 12.09 -5.75 25.27
CA PRO A 89 10.91 -5.37 26.06
C PRO A 89 9.65 -5.13 25.23
N ALA A 90 9.81 -4.65 23.99
CA ALA A 90 8.67 -4.46 23.08
C ALA A 90 7.91 -5.77 22.83
N ALA A 91 8.62 -6.86 22.55
CA ALA A 91 8.01 -8.17 22.33
C ALA A 91 7.63 -8.88 23.63
N THR A 92 8.46 -8.79 24.67
CA THR A 92 8.32 -9.68 25.85
C THR A 92 7.65 -9.06 27.07
N GLN A 93 7.43 -7.74 27.10
CA GLN A 93 6.96 -7.05 28.31
C GLN A 93 5.88 -6.00 28.05
N ASN A 94 5.90 -5.36 26.89
CA ASN A 94 5.12 -4.15 26.62
C ASN A 94 3.95 -4.38 25.65
N GLY A 95 3.83 -5.55 25.03
CA GLY A 95 2.83 -5.83 24.01
C GLY A 95 3.00 -4.98 22.74
N GLY A 96 4.25 -4.67 22.38
CA GLY A 96 4.63 -3.75 21.31
C GLY A 96 5.37 -2.51 21.81
N GLY A 97 5.44 -1.50 20.95
CA GLY A 97 5.96 -0.16 21.29
C GLY A 97 4.90 0.73 21.95
N ALA A 98 5.08 2.04 21.84
CA ALA A 98 4.23 3.05 22.47
C ALA A 98 3.16 3.64 21.52
N SER A 99 2.87 3.00 20.39
CA SER A 99 1.83 3.40 19.44
C SER A 99 0.68 2.40 19.41
N ASP A 100 -0.35 2.74 18.63
CA ASP A 100 -1.38 1.82 18.16
C ASP A 100 -0.78 0.67 17.33
N TRP A 101 -1.57 -0.40 17.19
CA TRP A 101 -1.24 -1.53 16.33
C TRP A 101 -1.83 -1.31 14.94
N ASP A 102 -0.96 -1.05 13.97
CA ASP A 102 -1.29 -1.09 12.55
C ASP A 102 -1.37 -2.53 12.06
N THR A 103 -2.36 -2.86 11.24
CA THR A 103 -2.54 -4.19 10.65
C THR A 103 -3.00 -4.11 9.19
N GLN A 104 -2.89 -5.24 8.50
CA GLN A 104 -3.27 -5.37 7.10
C GLN A 104 -4.03 -6.68 6.87
N ILE A 105 -5.22 -6.59 6.28
CA ILE A 105 -5.91 -7.73 5.68
C ILE A 105 -5.82 -7.61 4.17
N ILE A 106 -5.56 -8.71 3.46
CA ILE A 106 -5.48 -8.74 1.99
C ILE A 106 -6.31 -9.90 1.48
N ILE A 107 -7.20 -9.61 0.55
CA ILE A 107 -8.02 -10.60 -0.16
C ILE A 107 -7.34 -10.92 -1.49
N ASP A 108 -7.34 -12.19 -1.90
CA ASP A 108 -6.73 -12.66 -3.16
C ASP A 108 -7.25 -11.82 -4.35
N PRO A 109 -6.41 -10.94 -4.93
CA PRO A 109 -6.83 -10.09 -6.03
C PRO A 109 -7.02 -10.89 -7.33
N TRP A 110 -6.64 -12.17 -7.35
CA TRP A 110 -6.82 -13.09 -8.47
C TRP A 110 -8.06 -13.96 -8.33
N ALA A 111 -8.76 -13.91 -7.19
CA ALA A 111 -10.04 -14.58 -7.03
C ALA A 111 -11.06 -13.99 -8.03
N PRO A 112 -12.01 -14.79 -8.55
CA PRO A 112 -13.08 -14.27 -9.40
C PRO A 112 -13.87 -13.17 -8.69
N LEU A 113 -14.31 -12.17 -9.45
CA LEU A 113 -15.02 -10.99 -8.94
C LEU A 113 -16.21 -11.30 -8.00
N PRO A 114 -17.08 -12.30 -8.27
CA PRO A 114 -18.15 -12.65 -7.34
C PRO A 114 -17.62 -13.19 -6.00
N LEU A 115 -16.54 -13.99 -6.03
CA LEU A 115 -15.93 -14.52 -4.82
C LEU A 115 -15.25 -13.39 -4.02
N GLN A 116 -14.53 -12.48 -4.69
CA GLN A 116 -14.00 -11.29 -4.03
C GLN A 116 -15.11 -10.51 -3.32
N ALA A 117 -16.25 -10.26 -3.97
CA ALA A 117 -17.36 -9.51 -3.35
C ALA A 117 -17.87 -10.17 -2.06
N ILE A 118 -17.97 -11.50 -2.02
CA ILE A 118 -18.34 -12.26 -0.82
C ILE A 118 -17.27 -12.09 0.26
N LEU A 119 -15.99 -12.25 -0.08
CA LEU A 119 -14.88 -12.15 0.87
C LEU A 119 -14.80 -10.76 1.53
N TYR A 120 -14.94 -9.69 0.74
CA TYR A 120 -14.94 -8.33 1.27
C TYR A 120 -16.09 -8.12 2.27
N GLY A 121 -17.27 -8.66 2.00
CA GLY A 121 -18.41 -8.60 2.92
C GLY A 121 -18.14 -9.34 4.23
N LEU A 122 -17.68 -10.60 4.15
CA LEU A 122 -17.37 -11.42 5.31
C LEU A 122 -16.24 -10.83 6.18
N VAL A 123 -15.22 -10.24 5.55
CA VAL A 123 -14.12 -9.58 6.27
C VAL A 123 -14.57 -8.28 6.94
N GLU A 124 -15.41 -7.45 6.30
CA GLU A 124 -15.95 -6.21 6.90
C GLU A 124 -16.79 -6.55 8.15
N GLU A 125 -17.62 -7.60 8.09
CA GLU A 125 -18.40 -8.11 9.23
C GLU A 125 -17.49 -8.64 10.35
N LEU A 126 -16.56 -9.54 10.02
CA LEU A 126 -15.61 -10.13 10.98
C LEU A 126 -14.83 -9.06 11.74
N VAL A 127 -14.23 -8.10 11.04
CA VAL A 127 -13.42 -7.04 11.67
C VAL A 127 -14.30 -6.14 12.55
N THR A 128 -15.49 -5.77 12.08
CA THR A 128 -16.40 -4.91 12.83
C THR A 128 -16.86 -5.60 14.12
N ASP A 129 -17.24 -6.88 14.04
CA ASP A 129 -17.66 -7.66 15.21
C ASP A 129 -16.53 -7.80 16.24
N THR A 130 -15.31 -8.14 15.79
CA THR A 130 -14.17 -8.25 16.71
C THR A 130 -13.83 -6.90 17.33
N MET A 131 -13.93 -5.79 16.60
CA MET A 131 -13.71 -4.45 17.15
C MET A 131 -14.77 -4.05 18.18
N ILE A 132 -16.04 -4.43 17.96
CA ILE A 132 -17.12 -4.18 18.92
C ILE A 132 -16.85 -4.96 20.20
N GLN A 133 -16.53 -6.25 20.10
CA GLN A 133 -16.22 -7.09 21.27
C GLN A 133 -14.99 -6.56 22.02
N ALA A 134 -13.89 -6.27 21.31
CA ALA A 134 -12.71 -5.67 21.90
C ALA A 134 -13.02 -4.33 22.61
N GLY A 135 -13.94 -3.54 22.06
CA GLY A 135 -14.41 -2.31 22.70
C GLY A 135 -15.14 -2.58 24.03
N VAL A 136 -15.95 -3.64 24.09
CA VAL A 136 -16.60 -4.08 25.33
C VAL A 136 -15.55 -4.52 26.35
N ASP A 137 -14.62 -5.40 25.96
CA ASP A 137 -13.62 -5.95 26.88
C ASP A 137 -12.66 -4.85 27.40
N ILE A 138 -12.32 -3.88 26.55
CA ILE A 138 -11.54 -2.70 26.95
C ILE A 138 -12.31 -1.84 27.97
N ALA A 139 -13.63 -1.67 27.81
CA ALA A 139 -14.43 -0.86 28.72
C ALA A 139 -14.42 -1.40 30.16
N GLU A 140 -14.35 -2.73 30.31
CA GLU A 140 -14.28 -3.40 31.61
C GLU A 140 -12.97 -3.08 32.36
N VAL A 141 -11.86 -2.88 31.63
CA VAL A 141 -10.53 -2.65 32.22
C VAL A 141 -10.07 -1.19 32.16
N ALA A 142 -10.71 -0.32 31.38
CA ALA A 142 -10.26 1.04 31.13
C ALA A 142 -10.22 1.95 32.37
N GLY A 143 -11.00 1.62 33.41
CA GLY A 143 -11.08 2.40 34.65
C GLY A 143 -11.43 3.87 34.39
N ASP A 144 -10.65 4.78 34.99
CA ASP A 144 -10.85 6.24 34.90
C ASP A 144 -10.10 6.91 33.72
N LEU A 145 -9.86 6.18 32.62
CA LEU A 145 -9.05 6.62 31.46
C LEU A 145 -9.31 8.09 31.05
N ALA A 146 -10.57 8.46 30.81
CA ALA A 146 -10.92 9.80 30.33
C ALA A 146 -10.68 10.91 31.37
N ARG A 147 -10.81 10.61 32.67
CA ARG A 147 -10.51 11.56 33.75
C ARG A 147 -9.01 11.76 33.88
N LEU A 148 -8.25 10.66 33.99
CA LEU A 148 -6.79 10.69 34.15
C LEU A 148 -6.09 11.34 32.96
N THR A 149 -6.53 11.02 31.73
CA THR A 149 -5.99 11.66 30.51
C THR A 149 -6.19 13.17 30.51
N ARG A 150 -7.36 13.66 30.96
CA ARG A 150 -7.60 15.11 31.12
C ARG A 150 -6.74 15.73 32.21
N GLU A 151 -6.56 15.03 33.33
CA GLU A 151 -5.71 15.49 34.43
C GLU A 151 -4.26 15.63 33.98
N HIS A 152 -3.71 14.67 33.23
CA HIS A 152 -2.36 14.78 32.65
C HIS A 152 -2.24 15.90 31.63
N TRP A 153 -3.29 16.12 30.83
CA TRP A 153 -3.31 17.24 29.90
C TRP A 153 -3.34 18.59 30.64
N GLN A 154 -4.05 18.68 31.76
CA GLN A 154 -4.30 19.92 32.52
C GLN A 154 -3.26 20.23 33.61
N GLY A 155 -2.58 19.24 34.19
CA GLY A 155 -1.65 19.38 35.30
C GLY A 155 -0.35 18.62 35.06
N THR A 156 0.81 19.28 35.04
CA THR A 156 1.48 19.93 36.18
C THR A 156 0.98 21.35 36.55
N GLN A 157 -0.08 21.46 37.35
CA GLN A 157 -0.56 22.75 37.91
C GLN A 157 0.24 23.26 39.12
N GLN A 158 1.33 22.61 39.55
CA GLN A 158 2.18 23.12 40.64
C GLN A 158 3.30 24.09 40.19
N ARG A 159 3.46 24.34 38.89
CA ARG A 159 4.28 25.45 38.38
C ARG A 159 3.54 26.13 37.26
N VAL A 160 3.10 27.36 37.51
CA VAL A 160 2.58 28.28 36.49
C VAL A 160 3.70 28.53 35.48
N GLY A 161 3.80 27.68 34.45
CA GLY A 161 4.89 27.69 33.46
C GLY A 161 5.01 26.41 32.61
N ASP A 162 4.66 25.24 33.15
CA ASP A 162 4.90 23.92 32.51
C ASP A 162 3.59 23.21 32.10
N ARG A 163 2.86 23.79 31.13
CA ARG A 163 1.83 23.03 30.39
C ARG A 163 2.53 22.19 29.29
N VAL A 164 1.94 21.07 28.87
CA VAL A 164 2.57 20.07 27.98
C VAL A 164 3.21 20.73 26.75
N ASN A 165 4.54 20.80 26.76
CA ASN A 165 5.34 21.29 25.65
C ASN A 165 5.62 20.10 24.74
N LEU A 166 4.85 19.98 23.64
CA LEU A 166 5.05 18.92 22.66
C LEU A 166 5.98 19.47 21.58
N ASP A 167 7.15 18.86 21.44
CA ASP A 167 8.13 19.18 20.39
C ASP A 167 8.55 20.67 20.39
N GLY A 168 8.69 21.27 21.57
CA GLY A 168 9.06 22.69 21.70
C GLY A 168 7.91 23.67 21.43
N THR A 169 6.72 23.18 21.10
CA THR A 169 5.50 23.97 20.92
C THR A 169 4.55 23.79 22.10
N ASN A 170 4.17 24.91 22.69
CA ASN A 170 3.27 24.92 23.82
C ASN A 170 1.81 24.84 23.34
N TYR A 171 1.17 23.66 23.45
CA TYR A 171 -0.25 23.47 23.09
C TYR A 171 -1.21 23.70 24.26
N SER A 172 -0.72 24.31 25.35
CA SER A 172 -1.49 24.78 26.50
C SER A 172 -2.81 25.48 26.18
N ALA A 173 -2.89 26.15 25.04
CA ALA A 173 -4.07 26.92 24.66
C ALA A 173 -5.29 26.04 24.40
N TYR A 174 -5.13 24.72 24.22
CA TYR A 174 -6.24 23.81 23.98
C TYR A 174 -6.66 23.07 25.24
N ALA A 175 -7.97 23.00 25.49
CA ALA A 175 -8.57 22.05 26.40
C ALA A 175 -9.03 20.82 25.60
N LEU A 176 -8.73 19.62 26.12
CA LEU A 176 -9.22 18.37 25.55
C LEU A 176 -10.52 17.93 26.22
N THR A 177 -11.54 17.68 25.41
CA THR A 177 -12.85 17.15 25.83
C THR A 177 -13.05 15.76 25.23
N TYR A 178 -13.49 14.82 26.07
CA TYR A 178 -13.77 13.44 25.66
C TYR A 178 -15.14 13.37 24.98
N ASP A 179 -15.25 12.64 23.87
CA ASP A 179 -16.52 12.45 23.15
C ASP A 179 -17.37 11.38 23.85
N ASP A 180 -18.38 11.80 24.61
CA ASP A 180 -19.23 10.91 25.41
C ASP A 180 -20.71 11.03 24.98
N PRO A 181 -21.37 9.96 24.51
CA PRO A 181 -20.82 8.62 24.26
C PRO A 181 -19.96 8.56 23.00
N GLN A 182 -19.02 7.61 22.96
CA GLN A 182 -18.28 7.29 21.74
C GLN A 182 -19.23 6.71 20.67
N SER A 183 -18.89 6.93 19.40
CA SER A 183 -19.78 6.62 18.27
C SER A 183 -19.12 5.79 17.18
N LEU A 184 -19.93 5.01 16.46
CA LEU A 184 -19.56 4.45 15.17
C LEU A 184 -19.62 5.57 14.14
N ARG A 185 -18.47 5.92 13.56
CA ARG A 185 -18.33 7.02 12.59
C ARG A 185 -17.87 6.45 11.26
N LYS A 186 -18.64 6.71 10.18
CA LYS A 186 -18.21 6.36 8.82
C LYS A 186 -17.85 7.62 8.01
N VAL A 187 -16.63 7.66 7.49
CA VAL A 187 -16.13 8.68 6.55
C VAL A 187 -16.21 8.06 5.16
N PHE A 188 -17.17 8.55 4.39
CA PHE A 188 -17.48 7.99 3.08
C PHE A 188 -16.54 8.51 2.00
N ASP A 189 -16.21 7.62 1.09
CA ASP A 189 -15.84 8.01 -0.26
C ASP A 189 -17.09 8.43 -1.04
N GLN A 190 -17.03 9.57 -1.71
CA GLN A 190 -18.15 10.13 -2.48
C GLN A 190 -18.54 9.27 -3.69
N GLN A 191 -17.78 8.22 -4.02
CA GLN A 191 -18.00 7.35 -5.18
C GLN A 191 -18.78 6.05 -4.91
N ARG A 192 -19.27 5.77 -3.69
CA ARG A 192 -20.17 4.61 -3.48
C ARG A 192 -21.57 4.91 -4.05
N LEU A 193 -22.01 4.14 -5.04
CA LEU A 193 -23.41 4.11 -5.50
C LEU A 193 -24.25 3.29 -4.51
N GLY A 194 -25.21 3.91 -3.83
CA GLY A 194 -26.15 3.26 -2.89
C GLY A 194 -26.77 4.22 -1.88
N LEU A 195 -27.79 3.77 -1.15
CA LEU A 195 -28.46 4.52 -0.08
C LEU A 195 -27.76 4.21 1.24
N TRP A 196 -27.13 5.20 1.87
CA TRP A 196 -26.32 4.99 3.08
C TRP A 196 -26.60 6.07 4.14
N THR A 197 -26.73 5.67 5.41
CA THR A 197 -27.00 6.55 6.56
C THR A 197 -25.79 6.60 7.50
N ASN A 198 -25.27 7.80 7.78
CA ASN A 198 -24.35 8.05 8.89
C ASN A 198 -25.16 8.45 10.11
N ASP A 199 -25.67 7.47 10.83
CA ASP A 199 -26.54 7.73 11.98
C ASP A 199 -25.77 8.04 13.26
N ARG A 200 -24.42 8.02 13.23
CA ARG A 200 -23.54 8.22 14.40
C ARG A 200 -24.04 7.43 15.60
N ARG A 201 -24.47 6.18 15.38
CA ARG A 201 -24.96 5.33 16.46
C ARG A 201 -23.91 5.29 17.57
N PRO A 202 -24.31 5.59 18.83
CA PRO A 202 -23.47 5.32 19.97
C PRO A 202 -23.06 3.85 19.94
N VAL A 203 -21.79 3.57 20.14
CA VAL A 203 -21.38 2.19 20.41
C VAL A 203 -21.87 1.91 21.83
N SER A 204 -22.78 0.95 21.96
CA SER A 204 -23.36 0.65 23.27
C SER A 204 -23.57 -0.85 23.40
N ALA A 205 -23.10 -1.39 24.51
CA ALA A 205 -23.47 -2.70 25.01
C ALA A 205 -24.30 -2.44 26.27
N PRO A 206 -25.64 -2.55 26.21
CA PRO A 206 -26.51 -2.16 27.33
C PRO A 206 -26.32 -3.04 28.58
N ASP A 207 -25.69 -4.20 28.42
CA ASP A 207 -25.53 -5.21 29.47
C ASP A 207 -24.24 -5.05 30.30
N ILE A 208 -23.41 -4.03 30.05
CA ILE A 208 -22.18 -3.78 30.83
C ILE A 208 -22.34 -2.63 31.83
N ASP A 209 -21.60 -2.68 32.94
CA ASP A 209 -21.70 -1.72 34.05
C ASP A 209 -21.24 -0.29 33.68
N HIS A 210 -20.46 -0.12 32.61
CA HIS A 210 -19.86 1.15 32.18
C HIS A 210 -19.80 1.35 30.64
N PRO A 211 -20.95 1.45 29.95
CA PRO A 211 -21.02 1.58 28.50
C PRO A 211 -20.37 2.86 27.96
N GLU A 212 -20.23 3.91 28.77
CA GLU A 212 -19.57 5.16 28.42
C GLU A 212 -18.05 5.03 28.16
N ARG A 213 -17.45 3.91 28.61
CA ARG A 213 -16.02 3.62 28.46
C ARG A 213 -15.70 2.87 27.17
N ILE A 214 -16.70 2.45 26.41
CA ILE A 214 -16.48 1.73 25.15
C ILE A 214 -15.82 2.68 24.14
N PRO A 215 -14.67 2.31 23.53
CA PRO A 215 -14.05 3.11 22.47
C PRO A 215 -14.94 3.21 21.23
N GLY A 216 -14.74 4.29 20.46
CA GLY A 216 -15.42 4.47 19.19
C GLY A 216 -14.79 3.63 18.08
N ILE A 217 -15.56 3.46 16.99
CA ILE A 217 -15.09 2.82 15.77
C ILE A 217 -15.16 3.84 14.64
N LEU A 218 -14.04 4.08 13.97
CA LEU A 218 -13.96 4.92 12.79
C LEU A 218 -13.75 4.05 11.55
N LEU A 219 -14.74 4.05 10.67
CA LEU A 219 -14.70 3.43 9.36
C LEU A 219 -14.36 4.50 8.32
N ASN A 220 -13.14 4.51 7.80
CA ASN A 220 -12.72 5.47 6.80
C ASN A 220 -12.54 4.80 5.44
N ASP A 221 -13.59 4.89 4.64
CA ASP A 221 -13.58 4.42 3.27
C ASP A 221 -12.85 5.40 2.35
N ALA A 222 -12.61 6.67 2.73
CA ALA A 222 -12.08 7.68 1.81
C ALA A 222 -10.57 7.61 1.58
N ILE A 223 -9.82 6.79 2.32
CA ILE A 223 -8.36 6.67 2.20
C ILE A 223 -7.98 5.78 1.02
N ARG A 224 -8.00 6.29 -0.21
CA ARG A 224 -7.55 5.50 -1.37
C ARG A 224 -6.05 5.22 -1.31
N PRO A 225 -5.59 4.02 -1.71
CA PRO A 225 -6.34 2.89 -2.31
C PRO A 225 -6.91 1.89 -1.29
N PHE A 226 -6.99 2.23 0.00
CA PHE A 226 -7.39 1.36 1.09
C PHE A 226 -8.78 1.70 1.66
N ILE A 227 -9.18 0.91 2.63
CA ILE A 227 -10.27 1.12 3.59
C ILE A 227 -9.62 0.95 4.96
N LEU A 228 -9.96 1.81 5.91
CA LEU A 228 -9.44 1.75 7.28
C LEU A 228 -10.59 1.53 8.27
N HIS A 229 -10.48 0.49 9.10
CA HIS A 229 -11.27 0.31 10.30
C HIS A 229 -10.37 0.67 11.48
N ARG A 230 -10.81 1.57 12.35
CA ARG A 230 -10.01 2.05 13.48
C ARG A 230 -10.80 1.95 14.77
N LEU A 231 -10.21 1.31 15.77
CA LEU A 231 -10.69 1.29 17.13
C LEU A 231 -9.92 2.35 17.95
N GLY A 232 -10.62 3.21 18.67
CA GLY A 232 -9.98 4.21 19.51
C GLY A 232 -10.94 5.21 20.11
N TYR A 233 -10.42 6.09 20.96
CA TYR A 233 -11.20 7.14 21.58
C TYR A 233 -11.16 8.42 20.77
N THR A 234 -12.32 9.05 20.61
CA THR A 234 -12.44 10.38 20.02
C THR A 234 -12.41 11.44 21.11
N TRP A 235 -11.61 12.47 20.85
CA TRP A 235 -11.49 13.68 21.64
C TRP A 235 -11.73 14.91 20.77
N HIS A 236 -12.02 16.03 21.43
CA HIS A 236 -12.17 17.34 20.82
C HIS A 236 -11.21 18.32 21.46
N ALA A 237 -10.64 19.23 20.66
CA ALA A 237 -9.73 20.26 21.14
C ALA A 237 -10.36 21.64 20.94
N GLU A 238 -10.66 22.30 22.06
CA GLU A 238 -11.25 23.63 22.09
C GLU A 238 -10.24 24.63 22.66
N LEU A 239 -10.26 25.88 22.19
CA LEU A 239 -9.42 26.90 22.81
C LEU A 239 -9.90 27.15 24.24
N ASP A 240 -8.98 27.01 25.21
CA ASP A 240 -9.22 27.41 26.60
C ASP A 240 -9.52 28.93 26.58
N PRO A 241 -10.70 29.36 27.07
CA PRO A 241 -11.06 30.78 27.09
C PRO A 241 -10.17 31.61 28.02
N LYS A 242 -9.28 31.00 28.81
CA LYS A 242 -8.36 31.68 29.72
C LYS A 242 -7.05 32.09 29.01
N PRO A 243 -6.58 33.35 29.17
CA PRO A 243 -5.36 33.85 28.52
C PRO A 243 -4.07 33.15 29.01
N PRO A 244 -2.98 33.16 28.22
CA PRO A 244 -2.78 33.92 26.99
C PRO A 244 -3.21 33.15 25.74
N VAL A 245 -4.10 33.78 24.96
CA VAL A 245 -4.42 33.35 23.60
C VAL A 245 -3.17 33.52 22.76
N GLN A 246 -2.59 32.42 22.26
CA GLN A 246 -1.48 32.52 21.32
C GLN A 246 -1.97 33.18 20.02
N PRO A 247 -1.23 34.13 19.42
CA PRO A 247 -1.70 34.93 18.29
C PRO A 247 -2.13 34.15 17.04
N ASN A 248 -1.88 32.84 16.97
CA ASN A 248 -2.17 31.97 15.82
C ASN A 248 -2.96 30.70 16.19
N ALA A 249 -3.53 30.62 17.40
CA ALA A 249 -4.33 29.47 17.81
C ALA A 249 -5.79 29.68 17.35
N GLY A 250 -6.34 28.73 16.59
CA GLY A 250 -7.72 28.76 16.11
C GLY A 250 -8.43 27.45 16.40
N ASP A 251 -9.76 27.46 16.49
CA ASP A 251 -10.56 26.28 16.84
C ASP A 251 -10.31 25.07 15.92
N ILE A 252 -10.06 23.92 16.54
CA ILE A 252 -9.87 22.65 15.83
C ILE A 252 -11.21 21.92 15.76
N ARG A 253 -11.89 22.05 14.63
CA ARG A 253 -13.21 21.43 14.41
C ARG A 253 -13.16 19.92 14.13
N LYS A 254 -11.99 19.40 13.76
CA LYS A 254 -11.83 17.96 13.45
C LYS A 254 -11.56 17.18 14.74
N PRO A 255 -12.05 15.93 14.84
CA PRO A 255 -11.75 15.10 15.99
C PRO A 255 -10.24 14.86 16.15
N VAL A 256 -9.80 14.77 17.40
CA VAL A 256 -8.47 14.34 17.81
C VAL A 256 -8.59 12.87 18.21
N LEU A 257 -7.77 12.01 17.62
CA LEU A 257 -7.92 10.55 17.77
C LEU A 257 -6.89 10.01 18.76
N MET A 258 -7.32 9.09 19.60
CA MET A 258 -6.51 8.30 20.53
C MET A 258 -6.61 6.84 20.08
N GLU A 259 -5.63 6.40 19.32
CA GLU A 259 -5.72 5.21 18.45
C GLU A 259 -5.28 3.96 19.22
N LEU A 260 -5.95 2.82 18.98
CA LEU A 260 -5.63 1.52 19.61
C LEU A 260 -5.27 0.47 18.56
N ILE A 261 -6.15 0.28 17.58
CA ILE A 261 -6.01 -0.70 16.49
C ILE A 261 -6.42 -0.04 15.18
N ASP A 262 -5.59 -0.23 14.16
CA ASP A 262 -5.85 0.15 12.78
C ASP A 262 -5.86 -1.11 11.88
N VAL A 263 -7.01 -1.43 11.29
CA VAL A 263 -7.15 -2.49 10.29
C VAL A 263 -7.29 -1.91 8.91
N THR A 264 -6.24 -2.06 8.10
CA THR A 264 -6.22 -1.59 6.72
C THR A 264 -6.57 -2.72 5.76
N LEU A 265 -7.47 -2.47 4.81
CA LEU A 265 -7.86 -3.40 3.74
C LEU A 265 -7.68 -2.70 2.39
N PRO A 266 -6.89 -3.22 1.43
CA PRO A 266 -6.83 -2.66 0.09
C PRO A 266 -8.21 -2.75 -0.53
N ARG A 267 -8.64 -1.73 -1.25
CA ARG A 267 -9.90 -1.82 -1.99
C ARG A 267 -9.81 -2.93 -3.02
N ARG A 268 -10.99 -3.42 -3.39
CA ARG A 268 -11.13 -4.44 -4.41
C ARG A 268 -10.45 -4.00 -5.71
N ASP A 269 -9.73 -4.96 -6.30
CA ASP A 269 -9.03 -4.82 -7.57
C ASP A 269 -8.16 -3.56 -7.60
N THR A 270 -7.26 -3.36 -6.64
CA THR A 270 -6.24 -2.30 -6.72
C THR A 270 -4.88 -2.86 -7.08
N ILE A 271 -4.01 -2.02 -7.64
CA ILE A 271 -2.63 -2.42 -7.94
C ILE A 271 -1.86 -2.68 -6.65
N GLU A 272 -2.20 -2.00 -5.56
CA GLU A 272 -1.64 -2.19 -4.24
C GLU A 272 -2.02 -3.56 -3.66
N ALA A 273 -3.27 -4.01 -3.82
CA ALA A 273 -3.67 -5.37 -3.45
C ALA A 273 -2.85 -6.43 -4.20
N VAL A 274 -2.69 -6.24 -5.51
CA VAL A 274 -1.87 -7.11 -6.37
C VAL A 274 -0.42 -7.12 -5.91
N ALA A 275 0.20 -5.96 -5.73
CA ALA A 275 1.61 -5.86 -5.34
C ALA A 275 1.90 -6.60 -4.04
N VAL A 276 1.11 -6.36 -3.00
CA VAL A 276 1.36 -6.97 -1.69
C VAL A 276 1.02 -8.47 -1.70
N TRP A 277 -0.03 -8.89 -2.43
CA TRP A 277 -0.31 -10.32 -2.59
C TRP A 277 0.85 -11.06 -3.24
N GLU A 278 1.42 -10.50 -4.30
CA GLU A 278 2.56 -11.10 -5.02
C GLU A 278 3.84 -11.14 -4.18
N GLU A 279 4.11 -10.10 -3.40
CA GLU A 279 5.25 -10.08 -2.48
C GLU A 279 5.18 -11.22 -1.46
N LEU A 280 3.97 -11.55 -0.97
CA LEU A 280 3.74 -12.68 -0.08
C LEU A 280 3.77 -14.04 -0.81
N ASP A 281 3.13 -14.13 -1.98
CA ASP A 281 3.04 -15.38 -2.76
C ASP A 281 4.41 -15.84 -3.28
N GLN A 282 5.23 -14.88 -3.70
CA GLN A 282 6.60 -15.12 -4.18
C GLN A 282 7.62 -15.22 -3.03
N ARG A 283 7.18 -15.13 -1.77
CA ARG A 283 8.03 -15.16 -0.57
C ARG A 283 9.13 -14.09 -0.57
N GLN A 284 8.85 -12.94 -1.19
CA GLN A 284 9.70 -11.75 -1.06
C GLN A 284 9.54 -11.11 0.32
N VAL A 285 8.37 -11.34 0.93
CA VAL A 285 8.06 -11.08 2.32
C VAL A 285 7.51 -12.38 2.91
N THR A 286 8.01 -12.75 4.09
CA THR A 286 7.49 -13.85 4.88
C THR A 286 6.75 -13.31 6.09
N ILE A 287 5.63 -13.94 6.45
CA ILE A 287 4.90 -13.69 7.71
C ILE A 287 5.18 -14.88 8.62
N THR A 288 5.52 -14.59 9.87
CA THR A 288 5.80 -15.61 10.89
C THR A 288 5.03 -15.29 12.16
N GLU A 289 4.49 -16.32 12.80
CA GLU A 289 3.95 -16.21 14.15
C GLU A 289 5.06 -15.85 15.13
N GLN A 290 4.90 -14.72 15.80
CA GLN A 290 5.83 -14.24 16.81
C GLN A 290 5.10 -14.08 18.13
N GLU A 291 5.69 -14.61 19.20
CA GLU A 291 5.22 -14.38 20.56
C GLU A 291 5.34 -12.90 20.92
N VAL A 292 4.21 -12.34 21.37
CA VAL A 292 4.10 -10.98 21.88
C VAL A 292 3.39 -11.02 23.23
N GLN A 293 4.01 -10.39 24.23
CA GLN A 293 3.58 -10.41 25.62
C GLN A 293 3.50 -9.00 26.21
N VAL A 294 2.49 -8.78 27.05
CA VAL A 294 2.38 -7.63 27.94
C VAL A 294 2.28 -8.09 29.40
N ASN A 295 3.10 -7.49 30.26
CA ASN A 295 3.05 -7.74 31.69
C ASN A 295 1.93 -6.91 32.34
N LEU A 296 1.15 -7.54 33.21
CA LEU A 296 0.10 -6.90 33.99
C LEU A 296 0.61 -6.45 35.36
N PRO A 297 -0.07 -5.49 36.03
CA PRO A 297 0.36 -4.97 37.33
C PRO A 297 0.49 -6.03 38.43
N ASP A 298 -0.36 -7.07 38.39
CA ASP A 298 -0.47 -8.09 39.45
C ASP A 298 0.59 -9.21 39.33
N GLY A 299 1.51 -9.09 38.36
CA GLY A 299 2.54 -10.10 38.07
C GLY A 299 2.11 -11.16 37.05
N ASP A 300 0.85 -11.14 36.63
CA ASP A 300 0.33 -11.90 35.48
C ASP A 300 0.79 -11.28 34.15
N PHE A 301 0.52 -11.99 33.06
CA PHE A 301 0.83 -11.52 31.71
C PHE A 301 -0.19 -12.03 30.70
N VAL A 302 -0.45 -11.22 29.67
CA VAL A 302 -1.16 -11.65 28.46
C VAL A 302 -0.10 -11.97 27.41
N HIS A 303 -0.20 -13.14 26.80
CA HIS A 303 0.68 -13.58 25.73
C HIS A 303 -0.17 -14.07 24.56
N VAL A 304 0.23 -13.69 23.34
CA VAL A 304 -0.44 -14.07 22.10
C VAL A 304 0.61 -14.40 21.03
N LEU A 305 0.20 -15.15 20.01
CA LEU A 305 0.95 -15.28 18.78
C LEU A 305 0.36 -14.30 17.77
N LEU A 306 1.21 -13.43 17.22
CA LEU A 306 0.79 -12.49 16.18
C LEU A 306 1.51 -12.78 14.87
N PRO A 307 0.80 -12.74 13.73
CA PRO A 307 1.41 -12.83 12.41
C PRO A 307 2.21 -11.55 12.10
N LEU A 308 3.53 -11.62 12.24
CA LEU A 308 4.44 -10.49 11.98
C LEU A 308 5.22 -10.70 10.67
N PRO A 309 5.26 -9.70 9.77
CA PRO A 309 6.06 -9.77 8.56
C PRO A 309 7.54 -9.59 8.86
N ASP A 310 8.39 -10.18 8.03
CA ASP A 310 9.83 -10.10 8.19
C ASP A 310 10.41 -8.69 7.96
N ILE A 311 11.72 -8.57 8.16
CA ILE A 311 12.44 -7.31 7.99
C ILE A 311 12.41 -6.77 6.54
N MET A 312 12.19 -7.63 5.54
CA MET A 312 12.12 -7.23 4.14
C MET A 312 10.82 -6.48 3.82
N TYR A 313 9.72 -6.81 4.50
CA TYR A 313 8.51 -5.99 4.46
C TYR A 313 8.79 -4.56 4.93
N HIS A 314 9.42 -4.42 6.10
CA HIS A 314 9.71 -3.10 6.67
C HIS A 314 10.68 -2.29 5.81
N LEU A 315 11.65 -2.94 5.16
CA LEU A 315 12.50 -2.28 4.17
C LEU A 315 11.68 -1.70 3.01
N ARG A 316 10.83 -2.53 2.38
CA ARG A 316 10.00 -2.13 1.23
C ARG A 316 9.03 -1.01 1.61
N GLU A 317 8.44 -1.08 2.79
CA GLU A 317 7.55 -0.04 3.32
C GLU A 317 8.27 1.31 3.47
N ILE A 318 9.45 1.33 4.12
CA ILE A 318 10.24 2.54 4.31
C ILE A 318 10.77 3.09 2.99
N ALA A 319 11.27 2.21 2.11
CA ALA A 319 11.73 2.60 0.78
C ALA A 319 10.60 3.24 -0.03
N THR A 320 9.40 2.66 -0.01
CA THR A 320 8.22 3.22 -0.68
C THR A 320 7.88 4.60 -0.14
N MET A 321 7.86 4.75 1.18
CA MET A 321 7.67 6.03 1.86
C MET A 321 8.73 7.09 1.48
N LEU A 322 9.98 6.68 1.26
CA LEU A 322 11.04 7.59 0.78
C LEU A 322 10.84 7.97 -0.68
N CYS A 323 10.42 7.03 -1.53
CA CYS A 323 10.04 7.30 -2.92
C CYS A 323 8.87 8.30 -3.03
N GLU A 324 7.86 8.18 -2.18
CA GLU A 324 6.73 9.13 -2.11
C GLU A 324 7.16 10.54 -1.71
N ILE A 325 8.15 10.69 -0.83
CA ILE A 325 8.70 12.01 -0.52
C ILE A 325 9.47 12.55 -1.73
N ALA A 326 10.28 11.70 -2.36
CA ALA A 326 11.13 12.08 -3.48
C ALA A 326 10.34 12.56 -4.71
N ASP A 327 9.20 11.93 -5.00
CA ASP A 327 8.33 12.35 -6.10
C ASP A 327 7.27 13.40 -5.71
N GLY A 328 7.26 13.83 -4.44
CA GLY A 328 6.40 14.88 -3.93
C GLY A 328 4.95 14.47 -3.63
N SER A 329 4.66 13.16 -3.57
CA SER A 329 3.31 12.67 -3.26
C SER A 329 3.04 12.34 -1.79
N SER A 330 4.08 12.28 -0.96
CA SER A 330 3.93 11.97 0.47
C SER A 330 3.09 13.01 1.21
N HIS A 331 2.15 12.55 2.02
CA HIS A 331 1.39 13.38 2.97
C HIS A 331 2.08 13.55 4.33
N HIS A 332 3.23 12.90 4.51
CA HIS A 332 4.00 12.85 5.76
C HIS A 332 5.51 13.06 5.54
N PRO A 333 5.93 14.13 4.85
CA PRO A 333 7.35 14.44 4.67
C PRO A 333 8.04 14.77 6.01
N ASP A 334 7.29 15.23 7.01
CA ASP A 334 7.74 15.49 8.38
C ASP A 334 8.34 14.26 9.08
N LYS A 335 8.02 13.05 8.60
CA LYS A 335 8.57 11.79 9.13
C LYS A 335 9.89 11.37 8.46
N LEU A 336 10.50 12.20 7.61
CA LEU A 336 11.71 11.86 6.84
C LEU A 336 12.85 11.37 7.74
N GLU A 337 13.20 12.11 8.79
CA GLU A 337 14.27 11.71 9.72
C GLU A 337 14.05 10.31 10.29
N LYS A 338 12.84 10.01 10.76
CA LYS A 338 12.47 8.68 11.30
C LYS A 338 12.58 7.58 10.26
N ARG A 339 12.23 7.87 8.99
CA ARG A 339 12.34 6.94 7.87
C ARG A 339 13.80 6.60 7.56
N PHE A 340 14.68 7.60 7.52
CA PHE A 340 16.13 7.36 7.36
C PHE A 340 16.73 6.59 8.54
N ALA A 341 16.38 6.96 9.78
CA ALA A 341 16.84 6.25 10.96
C ALA A 341 16.46 4.76 10.93
N ARG A 342 15.20 4.46 10.59
CA ARG A 342 14.72 3.07 10.50
C ARG A 342 15.35 2.32 9.33
N PHE A 343 15.52 2.98 8.17
CA PHE A 343 16.23 2.39 7.03
C PHE A 343 17.66 1.97 7.41
N LYS A 344 18.39 2.86 8.11
CA LYS A 344 19.73 2.55 8.60
C LYS A 344 19.73 1.38 9.57
N LEU A 345 18.80 1.32 10.52
CA LEU A 345 18.70 0.19 11.46
C LEU A 345 18.51 -1.16 10.74
N ILE A 346 17.75 -1.19 9.64
CA ILE A 346 17.56 -2.40 8.82
C ILE A 346 18.87 -2.78 8.11
N CYS A 347 19.51 -1.81 7.45
CA CYS A 347 20.77 -2.05 6.75
C CYS A 347 21.89 -2.51 7.70
N ASP A 348 22.03 -1.85 8.85
CA ASP A 348 23.04 -2.18 9.87
C ASP A 348 22.76 -3.53 10.55
N GLY A 349 21.49 -3.91 10.70
CA GLY A 349 21.10 -5.21 11.25
C GLY A 349 21.34 -6.39 10.32
N SER A 350 21.65 -6.13 9.05
CA SER A 350 21.82 -7.14 8.01
C SER A 350 23.23 -7.74 8.01
N ASN A 351 23.55 -8.48 9.07
CA ASN A 351 24.88 -9.09 9.24
C ASN A 351 25.12 -10.30 8.32
N GLN A 352 24.08 -10.80 7.64
CA GLN A 352 24.18 -11.91 6.69
C GLN A 352 24.33 -11.38 5.27
N GLN A 353 25.33 -11.89 4.54
CA GLN A 353 25.59 -11.51 3.15
C GLN A 353 24.36 -11.70 2.25
N GLN A 354 23.54 -12.73 2.49
CA GLN A 354 22.30 -12.98 1.76
C GLN A 354 21.29 -11.85 1.95
N GLN A 355 21.03 -11.44 3.19
CA GLN A 355 20.08 -10.36 3.50
C GLN A 355 20.51 -9.03 2.87
N GLN A 356 21.82 -8.74 2.85
CA GLN A 356 22.33 -7.55 2.17
C GLN A 356 22.11 -7.60 0.65
N GLN A 357 22.26 -8.78 0.03
CA GLN A 357 21.94 -8.99 -1.38
C GLN A 357 20.44 -8.82 -1.64
N ASP A 358 19.58 -9.32 -0.75
CA ASP A 358 18.12 -9.19 -0.87
C ASP A 358 17.67 -7.72 -0.74
N ILE A 359 18.29 -6.96 0.17
CA ILE A 359 18.10 -5.49 0.28
C ILE A 359 18.45 -4.81 -1.04
N LEU A 360 19.65 -5.06 -1.58
CA LEU A 360 20.08 -4.45 -2.83
C LEU A 360 19.17 -4.86 -3.99
N HIS A 361 18.76 -6.12 -4.07
CA HIS A 361 17.83 -6.60 -5.07
C HIS A 361 16.50 -5.84 -5.04
N ALA A 362 15.90 -5.69 -3.86
CA ALA A 362 14.65 -4.96 -3.69
C ALA A 362 14.79 -3.49 -4.13
N LEU A 363 15.86 -2.81 -3.70
CA LEU A 363 16.10 -1.41 -4.05
C LEU A 363 16.39 -1.20 -5.54
N ASN A 364 17.16 -2.11 -6.16
CA ASN A 364 17.41 -2.13 -7.61
C ASN A 364 16.11 -2.25 -8.39
N ALA A 365 15.24 -3.19 -7.97
CA ALA A 365 13.96 -3.43 -8.60
C ALA A 365 13.01 -2.22 -8.45
N MET A 366 12.93 -1.62 -7.26
CA MET A 366 12.14 -0.40 -6.99
C MET A 366 12.62 0.82 -7.78
N ALA A 367 13.94 0.96 -7.97
CA ALA A 367 14.54 2.04 -8.75
C ALA A 367 14.52 1.80 -10.26
N GLY A 368 14.18 0.58 -10.71
CA GLY A 368 14.19 0.22 -12.13
C GLY A 368 15.59 0.20 -12.76
N VAL A 369 16.61 -0.27 -12.02
CA VAL A 369 18.01 -0.32 -12.47
C VAL A 369 18.67 -1.66 -12.15
N VAL A 370 19.76 -2.00 -12.84
CA VAL A 370 20.55 -3.21 -12.54
C VAL A 370 21.23 -3.12 -11.18
N ASP A 371 21.85 -1.98 -10.89
CA ASP A 371 22.59 -1.73 -9.66
C ASP A 371 22.44 -0.26 -9.27
N ILE A 372 21.81 -0.04 -8.12
CA ILE A 372 21.55 1.27 -7.56
C ILE A 372 22.85 1.95 -7.11
N GLY A 373 23.82 1.19 -6.60
CA GLY A 373 25.10 1.69 -6.08
C GLY A 373 26.06 2.16 -7.17
N VAL A 374 25.88 1.70 -8.40
CA VAL A 374 26.73 2.10 -9.54
C VAL A 374 26.16 3.34 -10.24
N ASN A 375 27.03 4.32 -10.51
CA ASN A 375 26.70 5.59 -11.17
C ASN A 375 25.50 6.31 -10.51
N PRO A 376 25.62 6.72 -9.23
CA PRO A 376 24.56 7.45 -8.54
C PRO A 376 24.21 8.74 -9.31
N PRO A 377 22.93 9.13 -9.37
CA PRO A 377 22.55 10.39 -9.98
C PRO A 377 23.10 11.56 -9.16
N ALA A 378 23.47 12.66 -9.83
CA ALA A 378 23.63 13.95 -9.15
C ALA A 378 22.38 14.30 -8.30
N HIS A 379 22.60 14.80 -7.09
CA HIS A 379 21.54 15.13 -6.14
C HIS A 379 20.51 16.08 -6.73
N VAL A 380 19.24 15.77 -6.48
CA VAL A 380 18.10 16.51 -7.03
C VAL A 380 17.67 17.57 -6.02
N GLY A 381 17.57 18.83 -6.45
CA GLY A 381 17.28 19.95 -5.56
C GLY A 381 16.00 19.82 -4.73
N SER A 382 14.96 19.13 -5.22
CA SER A 382 13.73 18.87 -4.45
C SER A 382 13.94 17.86 -3.31
N VAL A 383 14.81 16.86 -3.53
CA VAL A 383 15.19 15.89 -2.48
C VAL A 383 16.07 16.58 -1.44
N THR A 384 17.06 17.35 -1.89
CA THR A 384 17.90 18.17 -0.99
C THR A 384 17.05 19.09 -0.11
N HIS A 385 16.09 19.81 -0.70
CA HIS A 385 15.20 20.70 0.05
C HIS A 385 14.38 19.94 1.11
N ALA A 386 13.80 18.79 0.76
CA ALA A 386 13.06 17.96 1.71
C ALA A 386 13.95 17.48 2.87
N ILE A 387 15.21 17.14 2.60
CA ILE A 387 16.19 16.76 3.65
C ILE A 387 16.58 17.96 4.51
N GLU A 388 16.76 19.14 3.92
CA GLU A 388 17.07 20.37 4.66
C GLU A 388 15.95 20.75 5.63
N GLU A 389 14.70 20.58 5.20
CA GLU A 389 13.51 20.93 5.96
C GLU A 389 13.15 19.88 7.01
N TYR A 390 13.15 18.59 6.64
CA TYR A 390 12.60 17.50 7.46
C TYR A 390 13.64 16.47 7.94
N GLY A 391 14.93 16.66 7.62
CA GLY A 391 16.01 15.73 8.00
C GLY A 391 16.41 15.78 9.47
N GLY A 392 15.93 16.76 10.24
CA GLY A 392 16.16 16.87 11.69
C GLY A 392 17.63 16.81 12.09
N ALA A 393 17.96 16.01 13.09
CA ALA A 393 19.33 15.81 13.57
C ALA A 393 20.19 15.02 12.56
N LEU A 394 19.57 14.16 11.74
CA LEU A 394 20.27 13.38 10.71
C LEU A 394 20.60 14.17 9.44
N ARG A 395 20.04 15.39 9.27
CA ARG A 395 20.17 16.22 8.07
C ARG A 395 21.59 16.28 7.50
N GLN A 396 22.58 16.60 8.33
CA GLN A 396 23.96 16.76 7.85
C GLN A 396 24.59 15.43 7.40
N ALA A 397 24.29 14.33 8.11
CA ALA A 397 24.77 13.00 7.73
C ALA A 397 24.14 12.52 6.42
N ILE A 398 22.85 12.81 6.21
CA ILE A 398 22.14 12.49 4.97
C ILE A 398 22.66 13.35 3.81
N LEU A 399 22.81 14.67 4.00
CA LEU A 399 23.29 15.58 2.97
C LEU A 399 24.75 15.36 2.58
N GLY A 400 25.58 14.91 3.54
CA GLY A 400 26.98 14.61 3.33
C GLY A 400 27.27 13.18 2.86
N ASP A 401 26.24 12.34 2.70
CA ASP A 401 26.37 10.91 2.36
C ASP A 401 27.38 10.18 3.26
N THR A 402 27.44 10.56 4.54
CA THR A 402 28.51 10.09 5.45
C THR A 402 28.32 8.65 5.91
N ASP A 403 27.13 8.08 5.68
CA ASP A 403 26.76 6.73 6.04
C ASP A 403 26.30 5.95 4.80
N PRO A 404 26.78 4.71 4.58
CA PRO A 404 26.39 3.92 3.41
C PRO A 404 24.88 3.71 3.27
N ALA A 405 24.16 3.51 4.38
CA ALA A 405 22.71 3.32 4.34
C ALA A 405 21.98 4.61 3.93
N TYR A 406 22.43 5.76 4.44
CA TYR A 406 21.86 7.06 4.05
C TYR A 406 22.17 7.40 2.59
N SER A 407 23.39 7.14 2.13
CA SER A 407 23.76 7.32 0.72
C SER A 407 22.91 6.45 -0.20
N LEU A 408 22.68 5.18 0.17
CA LEU A 408 21.84 4.26 -0.58
C LEU A 408 20.37 4.72 -0.65
N ALA A 409 19.78 5.10 0.48
CA ALA A 409 18.42 5.64 0.54
C ALA A 409 18.28 6.95 -0.24
N ARG A 410 19.25 7.86 -0.14
CA ARG A 410 19.24 9.12 -0.89
C ARG A 410 19.37 8.90 -2.39
N ASN A 411 20.23 7.96 -2.80
CA ASN A 411 20.38 7.58 -4.19
C ASN A 411 19.06 7.05 -4.78
N LEU A 412 18.33 6.21 -4.05
CA LEU A 412 16.96 5.82 -4.41
C LEU A 412 16.08 7.06 -4.61
N MET A 413 16.00 7.95 -3.61
CA MET A 413 15.20 9.18 -3.70
C MET A 413 15.57 10.04 -4.91
N ASP A 414 16.85 10.29 -5.16
CA ASP A 414 17.32 11.12 -6.28
C ASP A 414 16.97 10.49 -7.64
N ARG A 415 17.03 9.16 -7.78
CA ARG A 415 16.59 8.46 -8.99
C ARG A 415 15.09 8.63 -9.21
N ILE A 416 14.28 8.43 -8.17
CA ILE A 416 12.83 8.59 -8.23
C ILE A 416 12.45 10.02 -8.57
N ALA A 417 13.04 11.02 -7.91
CA ALA A 417 12.76 12.43 -8.17
C ALA A 417 13.14 12.84 -9.60
N ARG A 418 14.27 12.34 -10.12
CA ARG A 418 14.68 12.57 -11.53
C ARG A 418 13.71 11.91 -12.50
N GLY A 419 13.31 10.67 -12.26
CA GLY A 419 12.37 9.93 -13.10
C GLY A 419 10.98 10.57 -13.13
N ALA A 420 10.47 11.02 -11.98
CA ALA A 420 9.16 11.68 -11.86
C ALA A 420 9.08 12.96 -12.70
N ARG A 421 10.14 13.78 -12.72
CA ARG A 421 10.22 14.98 -13.60
C ARG A 421 10.14 14.61 -15.09
N GLY A 422 10.71 13.47 -15.47
CA GLY A 422 10.68 12.97 -16.85
C GLY A 422 9.30 12.47 -17.30
N GLN A 423 8.44 12.02 -16.39
CA GLN A 423 7.09 11.54 -16.71
C GLN A 423 6.10 12.66 -17.10
N GLY A 424 6.38 13.93 -16.74
CA GLY A 424 5.52 15.07 -17.07
C GLY A 424 5.64 15.58 -18.52
N GLY A 425 6.59 15.08 -19.30
CA GLY A 425 6.95 15.61 -20.63
C GLY A 425 6.22 15.01 -21.84
N GLY A 426 5.10 14.32 -21.63
CA GLY A 426 4.45 13.52 -22.69
C GLY A 426 3.46 14.27 -23.58
N PHE A 427 2.99 15.44 -23.14
CA PHE A 427 1.87 16.16 -23.75
C PHE A 427 2.29 17.59 -24.16
N THR A 428 1.64 18.14 -25.18
CA THR A 428 1.75 19.55 -25.57
C THR A 428 0.99 20.44 -24.58
N PRO A 429 1.21 21.77 -24.58
CA PRO A 429 0.44 22.69 -23.72
C PRO A 429 -1.08 22.59 -23.91
N ASP A 430 -1.53 22.19 -25.10
CA ASP A 430 -2.94 21.99 -25.44
C ASP A 430 -3.48 20.60 -25.02
N GLY A 431 -2.65 19.77 -24.36
CA GLY A 431 -3.05 18.47 -23.83
C GLY A 431 -2.94 17.30 -24.81
N HIS A 432 -2.40 17.51 -26.01
CA HIS A 432 -2.21 16.45 -27.01
C HIS A 432 -0.92 15.68 -26.79
N VAL A 433 -0.86 14.41 -27.19
CA VAL A 433 0.39 13.63 -27.15
C VAL A 433 1.46 14.28 -28.05
N SER A 434 2.67 14.48 -27.51
CA SER A 434 3.75 15.14 -28.24
C SER A 434 4.30 14.29 -29.41
N GLY A 435 4.82 14.95 -30.45
CA GLY A 435 5.36 14.27 -31.62
C GLY A 435 6.55 13.35 -31.32
N SER A 436 7.38 13.69 -30.33
CA SER A 436 8.50 12.84 -29.89
C SER A 436 8.01 11.54 -29.25
N VAL A 437 6.95 11.60 -28.44
CA VAL A 437 6.30 10.44 -27.83
C VAL A 437 5.63 9.57 -28.90
N LEU A 438 4.91 10.16 -29.85
CA LEU A 438 4.33 9.42 -30.97
C LEU A 438 5.40 8.66 -31.77
N ALA A 439 6.53 9.32 -32.07
CA ALA A 439 7.66 8.68 -32.76
C ALA A 439 8.29 7.56 -31.93
N GLN A 440 8.33 7.69 -30.60
CA GLN A 440 8.83 6.65 -29.70
C GLN A 440 7.94 5.40 -29.72
N PHE A 441 6.61 5.56 -29.58
CA PHE A 441 5.68 4.45 -29.73
C PHE A 441 5.79 3.78 -31.10
N GLY A 442 5.92 4.56 -32.18
CA GLY A 442 6.11 4.02 -33.53
C GLY A 442 7.35 3.13 -33.67
N ARG A 443 8.50 3.58 -33.14
CA ARG A 443 9.74 2.78 -33.11
C ARG A 443 9.57 1.50 -32.29
N THR A 444 9.04 1.60 -31.07
CA THR A 444 8.88 0.43 -30.19
C THR A 444 7.85 -0.56 -30.73
N ARG A 445 6.77 -0.11 -31.36
CA ARG A 445 5.80 -0.99 -32.04
C ARG A 445 6.43 -1.76 -33.20
N THR A 446 7.35 -1.13 -33.93
CA THR A 446 8.09 -1.77 -35.04
C THR A 446 9.03 -2.86 -34.50
N GLU A 447 9.79 -2.54 -33.45
CA GLU A 447 10.65 -3.52 -32.75
C GLU A 447 9.84 -4.68 -32.17
N LEU A 448 8.71 -4.39 -31.51
CA LEU A 448 7.81 -5.40 -30.97
C LEU A 448 7.20 -6.29 -32.06
N GLY A 449 6.81 -5.70 -33.19
CA GLY A 449 6.33 -6.45 -34.36
C GLY A 449 7.39 -7.39 -34.94
N GLN A 450 8.66 -6.97 -34.93
CA GLN A 450 9.79 -7.84 -35.31
C GLN A 450 9.96 -9.00 -34.33
N TRP A 451 9.89 -8.75 -33.02
CA TRP A 451 9.96 -9.81 -32.00
C TRP A 451 8.84 -10.84 -32.19
N VAL A 452 7.61 -10.39 -32.42
CA VAL A 452 6.46 -11.28 -32.68
C VAL A 452 6.68 -12.08 -33.95
N THR A 453 7.10 -11.44 -35.04
CA THR A 453 7.34 -12.11 -36.32
C THR A 453 8.44 -13.16 -36.19
N GLU A 454 9.54 -12.84 -35.51
CA GLU A 454 10.65 -13.75 -35.29
C GLU A 454 10.28 -14.92 -34.39
N ALA A 455 9.54 -14.67 -33.30
CA ALA A 455 9.04 -15.72 -32.42
C ALA A 455 8.10 -16.68 -33.17
N VAL A 456 7.17 -16.14 -33.97
CA VAL A 456 6.25 -16.95 -34.78
C VAL A 456 7.00 -17.74 -35.85
N ALA A 457 8.02 -17.18 -36.49
CA ALA A 457 8.82 -17.88 -37.49
C ALA A 457 9.61 -19.08 -36.92
N ARG A 458 9.88 -19.08 -35.61
CA ARG A 458 10.55 -20.19 -34.90
C ARG A 458 9.58 -21.27 -34.40
N LEU A 459 8.26 -21.06 -34.51
CA LEU A 459 7.26 -22.05 -34.10
C LEU A 459 7.21 -23.23 -35.08
N PRO A 460 6.94 -24.46 -34.59
CA PRO A 460 6.52 -25.56 -35.46
C PRO A 460 5.30 -25.15 -36.30
N PRO A 461 5.19 -25.56 -37.58
CA PRO A 461 4.12 -25.10 -38.47
C PRO A 461 2.70 -25.31 -37.92
N THR A 462 2.46 -26.40 -37.19
CA THR A 462 1.19 -26.71 -36.54
C THR A 462 0.83 -25.77 -35.40
N VAL A 463 1.84 -25.20 -34.72
CA VAL A 463 1.68 -24.24 -33.64
C VAL A 463 1.54 -22.83 -34.20
N ALA A 464 2.36 -22.48 -35.21
CA ALA A 464 2.30 -21.20 -35.92
C ALA A 464 0.92 -20.96 -36.55
N ALA A 465 0.29 -22.00 -37.12
CA ALA A 465 -1.02 -21.92 -37.74
C ALA A 465 -2.17 -21.51 -36.78
N GLY A 466 -1.97 -21.64 -35.47
CA GLY A 466 -2.94 -21.20 -34.47
C GLY A 466 -2.65 -19.85 -33.86
N VAL A 467 -1.63 -19.12 -34.31
CA VAL A 467 -1.48 -17.68 -34.00
C VAL A 467 -2.42 -16.94 -34.93
N ARG A 468 -3.42 -16.24 -34.37
CA ARG A 468 -4.55 -15.70 -35.14
C ARG A 468 -4.45 -14.22 -35.43
N ALA A 469 -4.16 -13.43 -34.41
CA ALA A 469 -4.17 -11.98 -34.48
C ALA A 469 -3.31 -11.37 -33.37
N ALA A 470 -2.90 -10.13 -33.53
CA ALA A 470 -2.16 -9.40 -32.52
C ALA A 470 -2.59 -7.93 -32.52
N ALA A 471 -2.82 -7.37 -31.34
CA ALA A 471 -3.26 -5.99 -31.18
C ALA A 471 -2.40 -5.25 -30.16
N TYR A 472 -2.07 -4.00 -30.45
CA TYR A 472 -1.32 -3.16 -29.52
C TYR A 472 -2.20 -2.77 -28.33
N SER A 473 -1.60 -2.79 -27.15
CA SER A 473 -2.23 -2.48 -25.86
C SER A 473 -1.40 -1.47 -25.07
N ASP A 474 -0.50 -0.75 -25.74
CA ASP A 474 0.41 0.20 -25.12
C ASP A 474 -0.32 1.46 -24.63
N ASP A 475 0.39 2.28 -23.86
CA ASP A 475 -0.23 3.43 -23.21
C ASP A 475 -0.74 4.47 -24.21
N LEU A 476 -0.23 4.53 -25.45
CA LEU A 476 -0.81 5.39 -26.47
C LEU A 476 -2.20 4.92 -26.90
N VAL A 477 -2.41 3.59 -27.00
CA VAL A 477 -3.74 3.02 -27.26
C VAL A 477 -4.70 3.37 -26.12
N LEU A 478 -4.25 3.20 -24.88
CA LEU A 478 -5.03 3.57 -23.71
C LEU A 478 -5.41 5.05 -23.73
N ILE A 479 -4.41 5.94 -23.80
CA ILE A 479 -4.61 7.39 -23.76
C ILE A 479 -5.57 7.85 -24.86
N ARG A 480 -5.40 7.38 -26.11
CA ARG A 480 -6.31 7.71 -27.21
C ARG A 480 -7.74 7.22 -26.97
N SER A 481 -7.90 6.06 -26.34
CA SER A 481 -9.23 5.56 -25.99
C SER A 481 -9.87 6.41 -24.89
N LEU A 482 -9.08 6.87 -23.92
CA LEU A 482 -9.55 7.74 -22.84
C LEU A 482 -9.81 9.19 -23.31
N GLU A 483 -9.12 9.67 -24.35
CA GLU A 483 -9.39 10.98 -24.98
C GLU A 483 -10.80 11.06 -25.61
N GLN A 484 -11.40 9.92 -25.95
CA GLN A 484 -12.77 9.84 -26.44
C GLN A 484 -13.79 10.07 -25.31
N GLU A 485 -13.38 9.92 -24.06
CA GLU A 485 -14.23 10.08 -22.88
C GLU A 485 -14.18 11.51 -22.33
N LYS A 486 -15.34 12.15 -22.22
CA LYS A 486 -15.45 13.55 -21.78
C LYS A 486 -15.23 13.76 -20.27
N TYR A 487 -15.11 12.69 -19.51
CA TYR A 487 -15.05 12.71 -18.04
C TYR A 487 -13.63 12.52 -17.49
N LEU A 488 -12.65 12.21 -18.34
CA LEU A 488 -11.28 11.98 -17.93
C LEU A 488 -10.34 13.01 -18.54
N LEU A 489 -9.23 13.26 -17.86
CA LEU A 489 -8.12 14.07 -18.35
C LEU A 489 -6.90 13.16 -18.55
N PRO A 490 -6.67 12.61 -19.77
CA PRO A 490 -5.62 11.63 -20.02
C PRO A 490 -4.22 12.10 -19.61
N GLN A 491 -3.95 13.40 -19.72
CA GLN A 491 -2.70 14.04 -19.27
C GLN A 491 -2.44 13.92 -17.76
N GLN A 492 -3.48 13.79 -16.92
CA GLN A 492 -3.32 13.57 -15.48
C GLN A 492 -3.06 12.09 -15.12
N ILE A 493 -3.37 11.18 -16.04
CA ILE A 493 -3.12 9.74 -15.90
C ILE A 493 -1.66 9.45 -16.27
N GLY A 494 -1.26 9.89 -17.47
CA GLY A 494 0.11 9.84 -17.97
C GLY A 494 0.55 8.49 -18.55
N PHE A 495 1.80 8.45 -18.99
CA PHE A 495 2.46 7.27 -19.57
C PHE A 495 3.34 6.58 -18.52
N SER A 496 3.27 5.25 -18.45
CA SER A 496 4.04 4.42 -17.52
C SER A 496 5.54 4.48 -17.78
N GLY A 497 5.93 4.83 -19.01
CA GLY A 497 7.31 4.73 -19.49
C GLY A 497 7.63 3.36 -20.09
N VAL A 498 6.65 2.45 -20.16
CA VAL A 498 6.70 1.25 -20.97
C VAL A 498 6.06 1.54 -22.33
N TRP A 499 6.89 1.51 -23.37
CA TRP A 499 6.51 2.03 -24.70
C TRP A 499 5.96 0.95 -25.64
N GLY A 500 6.12 -0.32 -25.32
CA GLY A 500 5.63 -1.44 -26.12
C GLY A 500 4.65 -2.29 -25.34
N ALA A 501 3.48 -2.55 -25.91
CA ALA A 501 2.62 -3.59 -25.38
C ALA A 501 1.75 -4.20 -26.47
N VAL A 502 1.58 -5.53 -26.42
CA VAL A 502 0.80 -6.29 -27.39
C VAL A 502 0.01 -7.41 -26.71
N VAL A 503 -1.16 -7.72 -27.24
CA VAL A 503 -1.97 -8.90 -26.93
C VAL A 503 -2.06 -9.76 -28.19
N ILE A 504 -1.68 -11.04 -28.08
CA ILE A 504 -1.62 -12.00 -29.17
C ILE A 504 -2.67 -13.08 -28.91
N ARG A 505 -3.51 -13.36 -29.91
CA ARG A 505 -4.53 -14.41 -29.83
C ARG A 505 -4.01 -15.72 -30.40
N VAL A 506 -4.21 -16.80 -29.66
CA VAL A 506 -3.95 -18.18 -30.10
C VAL A 506 -5.17 -19.06 -29.90
N ASP A 507 -5.26 -20.21 -30.58
CA ASP A 507 -6.44 -21.08 -30.46
C ASP A 507 -6.42 -21.97 -29.21
N THR A 508 -5.23 -22.38 -28.77
CA THR A 508 -5.08 -23.43 -27.76
C THR A 508 -4.05 -23.07 -26.70
N ARG A 509 -4.21 -23.68 -25.52
CA ARG A 509 -3.25 -23.55 -24.41
C ARG A 509 -1.85 -24.04 -24.79
N SER A 510 -1.73 -25.11 -25.57
CA SER A 510 -0.42 -25.61 -26.02
C SER A 510 0.33 -24.58 -26.85
N GLN A 511 -0.37 -23.82 -27.71
CA GLN A 511 0.22 -22.72 -28.47
C GLN A 511 0.62 -21.56 -27.57
N LEU A 512 -0.19 -21.24 -26.57
CA LEU A 512 0.13 -20.23 -25.57
C LEU A 512 1.43 -20.57 -24.84
N ASP A 513 1.56 -21.79 -24.34
CA ASP A 513 2.72 -22.24 -23.57
C ASP A 513 3.99 -22.23 -24.45
N THR A 514 3.88 -22.74 -25.68
CA THR A 514 5.00 -22.81 -26.64
C THR A 514 5.48 -21.41 -27.07
N LEU A 515 4.54 -20.53 -27.44
CA LEU A 515 4.87 -19.15 -27.80
C LEU A 515 5.46 -18.40 -26.60
N GLY A 516 4.97 -18.72 -25.39
CA GLY A 516 5.50 -18.20 -24.15
C GLY A 516 6.98 -18.54 -23.95
N GLU A 517 7.34 -19.81 -24.09
CA GLU A 517 8.74 -20.26 -23.96
C GLU A 517 9.65 -19.65 -25.02
N LEU A 518 9.17 -19.52 -26.26
CA LEU A 518 9.95 -18.92 -27.34
C LEU A 518 10.25 -17.44 -27.09
N PHE A 519 9.27 -16.65 -26.65
CA PHE A 519 9.53 -15.25 -26.30
C PHE A 519 10.56 -15.14 -25.18
N ARG A 520 10.48 -16.00 -24.16
CA ARG A 520 11.48 -16.03 -23.07
C ARG A 520 12.87 -16.33 -23.61
N SER A 521 13.02 -17.35 -24.46
CA SER A 521 14.32 -17.69 -25.05
C SER A 521 14.85 -16.64 -26.02
N LEU A 522 13.97 -15.98 -26.77
CA LEU A 522 14.36 -14.97 -27.76
C LEU A 522 14.80 -13.67 -27.08
N LEU A 523 14.07 -13.25 -26.05
CA LEU A 523 14.26 -11.95 -25.42
C LEU A 523 15.31 -11.97 -24.29
N ALA A 524 15.48 -13.07 -23.56
CA ALA A 524 16.51 -13.17 -22.52
C ALA A 524 17.91 -13.53 -23.04
N GLY A 525 18.05 -13.73 -24.36
CA GLY A 525 19.19 -14.45 -24.94
C GLY A 525 19.07 -15.94 -24.65
N GLY A 526 19.28 -16.80 -25.66
CA GLY A 526 19.13 -18.25 -25.50
C GLY A 526 20.06 -18.81 -24.40
N PRO A 527 19.83 -20.04 -23.92
CA PRO A 527 20.61 -20.64 -22.82
C PRO A 527 22.13 -20.72 -23.08
N GLN A 528 22.56 -20.59 -24.35
CA GLN A 528 23.97 -20.57 -24.76
C GLN A 528 24.61 -19.17 -24.74
N HIS A 529 23.82 -18.10 -24.83
CA HIS A 529 24.27 -16.70 -24.81
C HIS A 529 23.23 -15.82 -24.10
N PRO A 530 23.10 -15.92 -22.76
CA PRO A 530 22.22 -15.05 -22.00
C PRO A 530 22.68 -13.59 -22.16
N ASP A 531 21.74 -12.68 -22.43
CA ASP A 531 22.00 -11.25 -22.34
C ASP A 531 21.87 -10.83 -20.87
N PRO A 532 22.98 -10.53 -20.16
CA PRO A 532 22.90 -10.17 -18.74
C PRO A 532 22.15 -8.85 -18.52
N THR A 533 21.88 -8.10 -19.59
CA THR A 533 21.16 -6.83 -19.53
C THR A 533 19.67 -6.96 -19.79
N THR A 534 19.17 -8.13 -20.21
CA THR A 534 17.74 -8.34 -20.51
C THR A 534 17.18 -9.50 -19.70
N SER A 535 16.02 -9.29 -19.07
CA SER A 535 15.32 -10.34 -18.35
C SER A 535 13.82 -10.31 -18.64
N VAL A 536 13.16 -11.47 -18.49
CA VAL A 536 11.73 -11.61 -18.74
C VAL A 536 11.07 -12.26 -17.53
N ARG A 537 10.09 -11.57 -16.95
CA ARG A 537 9.20 -12.11 -15.91
C ARG A 537 7.84 -12.38 -16.53
N PHE A 538 7.12 -13.39 -16.05
CA PHE A 538 5.82 -13.76 -16.61
C PHE A 538 4.90 -14.38 -15.56
N ARG A 539 3.59 -14.31 -15.83
CA ARG A 539 2.54 -14.96 -15.04
C ARG A 539 1.54 -15.61 -15.98
N THR A 540 1.20 -16.86 -15.70
CA THR A 540 0.07 -17.56 -16.32
C THR A 540 -1.16 -17.40 -15.44
N TYR A 541 -2.32 -17.25 -16.05
CA TYR A 541 -3.58 -17.06 -15.33
C TYR A 541 -4.76 -17.53 -16.20
N SER A 542 -5.94 -17.54 -15.60
CA SER A 542 -7.16 -17.91 -16.30
C SER A 542 -8.25 -16.88 -16.02
N VAL A 543 -9.07 -16.61 -17.02
CA VAL A 543 -10.07 -15.55 -16.98
C VAL A 543 -11.45 -16.17 -17.20
N PRO A 544 -12.35 -16.07 -16.22
CA PRO A 544 -13.76 -16.41 -16.44
C PRO A 544 -14.37 -15.40 -17.42
N ARG A 545 -14.90 -15.90 -18.53
CA ARG A 545 -15.60 -15.14 -19.57
C ARG A 545 -17.02 -15.70 -19.77
N ALA A 546 -17.84 -14.98 -20.52
CA ALA A 546 -19.24 -15.36 -20.74
C ALA A 546 -19.42 -16.77 -21.35
N THR A 547 -18.47 -17.19 -22.18
CA THR A 547 -18.51 -18.47 -22.93
C THR A 547 -17.68 -19.58 -22.30
N GLY A 548 -16.93 -19.31 -21.23
CA GLY A 548 -16.07 -20.29 -20.58
C GLY A 548 -14.87 -19.66 -19.89
N ILE A 549 -13.84 -20.47 -19.61
CA ILE A 549 -12.58 -20.02 -19.01
C ILE A 549 -11.52 -19.96 -20.10
N THR A 550 -10.89 -18.80 -20.26
CA THR A 550 -9.74 -18.63 -21.17
C THR A 550 -8.43 -18.77 -20.40
N HIS A 551 -7.38 -19.20 -21.09
CA HIS A 551 -6.03 -19.30 -20.55
C HIS A 551 -5.17 -18.18 -21.10
N GLU A 552 -4.40 -17.55 -20.21
CA GLU A 552 -3.66 -16.34 -20.53
C GLU A 552 -2.27 -16.37 -19.90
N LEU A 553 -1.37 -15.66 -20.56
CA LEU A 553 -0.02 -15.44 -20.09
C LEU A 553 0.35 -14.00 -20.38
N THR A 554 0.92 -13.31 -19.39
CA THR A 554 1.49 -11.97 -19.56
C THR A 554 2.94 -11.99 -19.15
N MET A 555 3.80 -11.38 -19.97
CA MET A 555 5.21 -11.17 -19.71
C MET A 555 5.52 -9.69 -19.62
N VAL A 556 6.54 -9.39 -18.83
CA VAL A 556 7.21 -8.10 -18.81
C VAL A 556 8.66 -8.30 -19.15
N VAL A 557 9.12 -7.55 -20.15
CA VAL A 557 10.52 -7.52 -20.57
C VAL A 557 11.22 -6.37 -19.86
N PHE A 558 12.34 -6.67 -19.22
CA PHE A 558 13.19 -5.71 -18.55
C PHE A 558 14.50 -5.58 -19.31
N LYS A 559 14.92 -4.34 -19.55
CA LYS A 559 16.25 -4.01 -20.09
C LYS A 559 16.97 -3.12 -19.10
N GLN A 560 18.15 -3.54 -18.67
CA GLN A 560 18.96 -2.89 -17.64
C GLN A 560 18.17 -2.61 -16.35
N GLY A 561 17.33 -3.56 -15.94
CA GLY A 561 16.48 -3.46 -14.74
C GLY A 561 15.18 -2.68 -14.92
N LYS A 562 14.97 -2.00 -16.07
CA LYS A 562 13.76 -1.22 -16.34
C LYS A 562 12.80 -1.98 -17.24
N ALA A 563 11.51 -1.99 -16.92
CA ALA A 563 10.49 -2.56 -17.80
C ALA A 563 10.39 -1.76 -19.12
N VAL A 564 10.40 -2.45 -20.26
CA VAL A 564 10.38 -1.84 -21.60
C VAL A 564 9.23 -2.31 -22.48
N ALA A 565 8.69 -3.51 -22.23
CA ALA A 565 7.53 -4.00 -22.96
C ALA A 565 6.65 -4.97 -22.16
N TYR A 566 5.37 -5.05 -22.54
CA TYR A 566 4.43 -6.08 -22.10
C TYR A 566 3.99 -6.96 -23.27
N LEU A 567 3.99 -8.27 -23.08
CA LEU A 567 3.48 -9.21 -24.09
C LEU A 567 2.43 -10.06 -23.42
N SER A 568 1.23 -10.13 -23.98
CA SER A 568 0.19 -11.06 -23.51
C SER A 568 -0.24 -12.01 -24.61
N VAL A 569 -0.48 -13.25 -24.23
CA VAL A 569 -0.99 -14.29 -25.11
C VAL A 569 -2.29 -14.80 -24.49
N THR A 570 -3.35 -14.86 -25.28
CA THR A 570 -4.69 -15.27 -24.82
C THR A 570 -5.31 -16.31 -25.74
N THR A 571 -6.02 -17.27 -25.15
CA THR A 571 -6.88 -18.21 -25.89
C THR A 571 -8.30 -17.67 -26.13
N ALA A 572 -8.58 -16.41 -25.74
CA ALA A 572 -9.88 -15.80 -25.93
C ALA A 572 -10.22 -15.61 -27.41
N SER A 573 -11.42 -16.03 -27.81
CA SER A 573 -11.95 -15.83 -29.15
C SER A 573 -12.14 -14.33 -29.47
N PRO A 574 -12.33 -13.96 -30.75
CA PRO A 574 -12.61 -12.57 -31.13
C PRO A 574 -13.86 -11.97 -30.45
N GLY A 575 -14.85 -12.81 -30.11
CA GLY A 575 -16.04 -12.36 -29.38
C GLY A 575 -15.80 -12.14 -27.88
N GLU A 576 -14.85 -12.87 -27.29
CA GLU A 576 -14.50 -12.79 -25.87
C GLU A 576 -13.51 -11.66 -25.56
N ALA A 577 -12.57 -11.39 -26.48
CA ALA A 577 -11.53 -10.37 -26.36
C ALA A 577 -11.41 -9.60 -27.68
N PRO A 578 -12.34 -8.69 -28.01
CA PRO A 578 -12.37 -8.05 -29.31
C PRO A 578 -11.19 -7.09 -29.50
N PHE A 579 -10.66 -7.06 -30.73
CA PHE A 579 -9.71 -6.06 -31.19
C PHE A 579 -10.42 -5.01 -32.05
N ARG A 580 -9.94 -3.77 -32.01
CA ARG A 580 -10.49 -2.65 -32.77
C ARG A 580 -9.45 -2.14 -33.75
N PHE A 581 -9.87 -1.78 -34.95
CA PHE A 581 -8.96 -1.17 -35.92
C PHE A 581 -8.68 0.29 -35.56
N ASN A 582 -7.46 0.74 -35.81
CA ASN A 582 -7.15 2.16 -35.83
C ASN A 582 -7.84 2.82 -37.04
N GLU A 583 -8.68 3.84 -36.80
CA GLU A 583 -9.39 4.55 -37.87
C GLU A 583 -8.44 5.17 -38.91
N SER A 584 -7.25 5.58 -38.47
CA SER A 584 -6.24 6.19 -39.34
C SER A 584 -5.27 5.19 -39.98
N ASP A 585 -5.25 3.94 -39.50
CA ASP A 585 -4.40 2.88 -40.02
C ASP A 585 -5.08 1.51 -39.83
N PRO A 586 -5.92 1.08 -40.80
CA PRO A 586 -6.67 -0.17 -40.68
C PRO A 586 -5.78 -1.42 -40.59
N GLY A 587 -4.49 -1.33 -40.90
CA GLY A 587 -3.53 -2.42 -40.72
C GLY A 587 -3.09 -2.62 -39.26
N VAL A 588 -3.50 -1.74 -38.35
CA VAL A 588 -3.11 -1.75 -36.94
C VAL A 588 -4.33 -2.04 -36.07
N GLU A 589 -4.26 -3.14 -35.32
CA GLU A 589 -5.26 -3.51 -34.33
C GLU A 589 -4.90 -3.00 -32.92
N PHE A 590 -5.92 -2.61 -32.17
CA PHE A 590 -5.86 -2.13 -30.79
C PHE A 590 -6.66 -3.06 -29.87
N ALA A 591 -6.07 -3.41 -28.73
CA ALA A 591 -6.74 -4.20 -27.72
C ALA A 591 -7.89 -3.40 -27.07
N SER A 592 -8.94 -4.11 -26.64
CA SER A 592 -10.04 -3.48 -25.91
C SER A 592 -9.62 -3.03 -24.50
N LEU A 593 -10.36 -2.07 -23.92
CA LEU A 593 -10.07 -1.56 -22.58
C LEU A 593 -10.01 -2.66 -21.49
N PRO A 594 -10.89 -3.69 -21.48
CA PRO A 594 -10.77 -4.80 -20.52
C PRO A 594 -9.46 -5.58 -20.66
N GLU A 595 -8.99 -5.83 -21.88
CA GLU A 595 -7.72 -6.53 -22.13
C GLU A 595 -6.51 -5.68 -21.70
N ILE A 596 -6.58 -4.35 -21.93
CA ILE A 596 -5.57 -3.42 -21.44
C ILE A 596 -5.56 -3.41 -19.91
N ALA A 597 -6.73 -3.31 -19.26
CA ALA A 597 -6.86 -3.32 -17.81
C ALA A 597 -6.25 -4.60 -17.22
N LEU A 598 -6.64 -5.76 -17.72
CA LEU A 598 -6.14 -7.05 -17.26
C LEU A 598 -4.62 -7.20 -17.47
N GLN A 599 -4.11 -6.82 -18.65
CA GLN A 599 -2.67 -6.81 -18.90
C GLN A 599 -1.94 -5.89 -17.93
N ARG A 600 -2.49 -4.73 -17.59
CA ARG A 600 -1.90 -3.79 -16.61
C ARG A 600 -1.92 -4.32 -15.19
N LYS A 601 -3.03 -4.97 -14.77
CA LYS A 601 -3.12 -5.68 -13.48
C LYS A 601 -2.02 -6.72 -13.35
N VAL A 602 -1.83 -7.56 -14.37
CA VAL A 602 -0.79 -8.61 -14.37
C VAL A 602 0.62 -8.04 -14.55
N ALA A 603 0.80 -6.99 -15.36
CA ALA A 603 2.10 -6.35 -15.47
C ALA A 603 2.55 -5.73 -14.15
N ALA A 604 1.65 -5.13 -13.38
CA ALA A 604 1.97 -4.57 -12.07
C ALA A 604 2.39 -5.63 -11.04
N ALA A 605 1.87 -6.86 -11.16
CA ALA A 605 2.31 -8.02 -10.38
C ALA A 605 3.79 -8.38 -10.61
N LEU A 606 4.30 -8.12 -11.82
CA LEU A 606 5.63 -8.55 -12.27
C LEU A 606 6.70 -7.44 -12.16
N ILE A 607 6.28 -6.18 -12.20
CA ILE A 607 7.14 -4.99 -12.13
C ILE A 607 7.23 -4.55 -10.70
N GLU A 608 8.41 -4.26 -10.16
CA GLU A 608 8.61 -3.66 -8.83
C GLU A 608 9.00 -2.17 -8.89
N ASP A 609 9.33 -1.65 -10.08
CA ASP A 609 9.67 -0.24 -10.30
C ASP A 609 8.55 0.68 -9.80
N TYR A 610 8.89 1.52 -8.82
CA TYR A 610 7.95 2.38 -8.11
C TYR A 610 7.24 3.36 -9.06
N LEU A 611 7.98 3.99 -9.97
CA LEU A 611 7.42 5.00 -10.87
C LEU A 611 6.51 4.38 -11.92
N ILE A 612 6.87 3.19 -12.42
CA ILE A 612 6.04 2.45 -13.36
C ILE A 612 4.77 1.96 -12.67
N ARG A 613 4.89 1.29 -11.51
CA ARG A 613 3.73 0.82 -10.72
C ARG A 613 2.76 1.95 -10.40
N LYS A 614 3.27 3.11 -9.98
CA LYS A 614 2.45 4.28 -9.65
C LYS A 614 1.63 4.79 -10.82
N VAL A 615 2.20 4.84 -12.04
CA VAL A 615 1.44 5.23 -13.22
C VAL A 615 0.43 4.15 -13.61
N ILE A 616 0.82 2.87 -13.56
CA ILE A 616 -0.10 1.76 -13.83
C ILE A 616 -1.29 1.80 -12.87
N ALA A 617 -1.08 2.09 -11.58
CA ALA A 617 -2.16 2.28 -10.61
C ALA A 617 -3.13 3.39 -11.04
N ARG A 618 -2.64 4.55 -11.47
CA ARG A 618 -3.49 5.63 -12.02
C ARG A 618 -4.25 5.21 -13.28
N GLN A 619 -3.58 4.52 -14.21
CA GLN A 619 -4.19 4.00 -15.43
C GLN A 619 -5.31 2.99 -15.11
N TYR A 620 -5.05 2.07 -14.19
CA TYR A 620 -5.99 1.04 -13.77
C TYR A 620 -7.20 1.65 -13.05
N GLU A 621 -7.00 2.61 -12.14
CA GLU A 621 -8.10 3.33 -11.48
C GLU A 621 -8.94 4.16 -12.46
N ALA A 622 -8.33 4.77 -13.48
CA ALA A 622 -9.07 5.45 -14.54
C ALA A 622 -9.94 4.46 -15.35
N LEU A 623 -9.41 3.28 -15.68
CA LEU A 623 -10.15 2.22 -16.36
C LEU A 623 -11.35 1.73 -15.52
N LYS A 624 -11.16 1.55 -14.21
CA LYS A 624 -12.24 1.18 -13.28
C LYS A 624 -13.33 2.23 -13.15
N THR A 625 -13.00 3.50 -13.40
CA THR A 625 -14.00 4.59 -13.40
C THR A 625 -14.94 4.50 -14.61
N LEU A 626 -14.46 3.94 -15.74
CA LEU A 626 -15.23 3.83 -16.98
C LEU A 626 -15.92 2.48 -17.15
N LEU A 627 -15.25 1.40 -16.77
CA LEU A 627 -15.72 0.06 -17.03
C LEU A 627 -16.64 -0.39 -15.88
N PRO A 628 -17.83 -0.94 -16.18
CA PRO A 628 -18.69 -1.54 -15.16
C PRO A 628 -18.02 -2.81 -14.64
N VAL A 629 -17.11 -2.62 -13.67
CA VAL A 629 -16.39 -3.64 -12.90
C VAL A 629 -15.54 -4.58 -13.77
N VAL A 630 -14.25 -4.24 -13.96
CA VAL A 630 -13.19 -5.17 -14.42
C VAL A 630 -12.43 -5.74 -13.23
#